data_AF-R4GA14-F1
#
_entry.id   AF-R4GA14-F1
#
_cell.length_a   1.000
_cell.length_b   1.000
_cell.length_c   1.000
_cell.angle_alpha   90.00
_cell.angle_beta   90.00
_cell.angle_gamma   90.00
#
_symmetry.space_group_name_H-M   'P 1'
#
loop_
_entity.id
_entity.type
_entity.pdbx_description
1 polymer ?
#
loop_
_entity_poly.entity_id
_entity_poly.type
_entity_poly.pdbx_seq_one_letter_code
_entity_poly.pdbx_strand_id
1 'polypeptide(L)'
;MIYDVKAITFILQVKLYTNKKMKAILVLLFVVLIPAKYASAQRCPVEDAIDAKISAAIDSKVSILVPELSCTSVSARGADVSCPSDYKATGCACGMACGSWDIRGETQCHCQCANIDWTSARCCKVVLSGGFSG
;
A
#
# COMPACT_ATOMS: atom_id res chain seq x y z
N MET A 1 -7.25 26.84 -25.56
CA MET A 1 -6.74 27.41 -26.83
C MET A 1 -6.17 28.81 -26.56
N ILE A 2 -5.01 28.89 -25.94
CA ILE A 2 -4.24 30.14 -25.85
C ILE A 2 -2.81 29.73 -26.15
N TYR A 3 -2.53 29.52 -27.43
CA TYR A 3 -1.16 29.44 -27.88
C TYR A 3 -0.60 30.85 -27.85
N ASP A 4 0.38 31.01 -26.96
CA ASP A 4 1.00 32.24 -26.50
C ASP A 4 1.50 33.11 -27.67
N VAL A 5 0.90 34.30 -27.85
CA VAL A 5 1.28 35.29 -28.87
C VAL A 5 2.77 35.68 -28.74
N LYS A 6 3.36 35.54 -27.54
CA LYS A 6 4.80 35.74 -27.32
C LYS A 6 5.66 34.67 -27.99
N ALA A 7 5.21 33.42 -28.05
CA ALA A 7 5.95 32.35 -28.71
C ALA A 7 6.04 32.58 -30.22
N ILE A 8 4.95 33.02 -30.85
CA ILE A 8 4.91 33.36 -32.27
C ILE A 8 5.80 34.57 -32.57
N THR A 9 5.75 35.59 -31.71
CA THR A 9 6.58 36.80 -31.85
C THR A 9 8.07 36.48 -31.73
N PHE A 10 8.46 35.61 -30.79
CA PHE A 10 9.85 35.20 -30.60
C PHE A 10 10.39 34.39 -31.79
N ILE A 11 9.57 33.50 -32.37
CA ILE A 11 9.92 32.72 -33.56
C ILE A 11 10.13 33.64 -34.78
N LEU A 12 9.30 34.68 -34.94
CA LEU A 12 9.43 35.67 -36.02
C LEU A 12 10.71 36.51 -35.90
N GLN A 13 11.04 36.99 -34.69
CA GLN A 13 12.24 37.80 -34.46
C GLN A 13 13.54 37.01 -34.70
N VAL A 14 13.57 35.73 -34.32
CA VAL A 14 14.72 34.84 -34.55
C VAL A 14 14.96 34.55 -36.05
N LYS A 15 13.89 34.49 -36.85
CA LYS A 15 13.97 34.14 -38.27
C LYS A 15 14.61 35.24 -39.13
N LEU A 16 14.47 36.50 -38.70
CA LEU A 16 15.02 37.69 -39.33
C LEU A 16 16.52 37.89 -39.06
N TYR A 17 17.07 37.36 -37.95
CA TYR A 17 18.40 37.75 -37.47
C TYR A 17 19.55 36.76 -37.73
N THR A 18 19.30 35.54 -38.23
CA THR A 18 20.33 34.48 -38.19
C THR A 18 20.87 34.02 -39.56
N ASN A 19 22.20 34.01 -39.66
CA ASN A 19 22.99 33.46 -40.79
C ASN A 19 22.85 31.92 -40.86
N LYS A 20 22.94 31.32 -42.06
CA LYS A 20 22.55 29.92 -42.36
C LYS A 20 23.16 28.86 -41.42
N LYS A 21 24.37 29.08 -40.88
CA LYS A 21 25.05 28.19 -39.93
C LYS A 21 24.56 28.31 -38.48
N MET A 22 24.17 29.51 -38.02
CA MET A 22 23.62 29.73 -36.67
C MET A 22 22.18 29.22 -36.52
N LYS A 23 21.43 29.17 -37.64
CA LYS A 23 20.07 28.59 -37.67
C LYS A 23 20.06 27.10 -37.33
N ALA A 24 21.03 26.34 -37.80
CA ALA A 24 21.10 24.90 -37.53
C ALA A 24 21.38 24.59 -36.05
N ILE A 25 22.30 25.33 -35.44
CA ILE A 25 22.65 25.21 -34.01
C ILE A 25 21.46 25.59 -33.13
N LEU A 26 20.75 26.66 -33.49
CA LEU A 26 19.58 27.10 -32.75
C LEU A 26 18.42 26.09 -32.85
N VAL A 27 18.19 25.51 -34.03
CA VAL A 27 17.19 24.44 -34.21
C VAL A 27 17.56 23.20 -33.39
N LEU A 28 18.83 22.81 -33.37
CA LEU A 28 19.32 21.69 -32.53
C LEU A 28 19.11 21.97 -31.03
N LEU A 29 19.40 23.19 -30.57
CA LEU A 29 19.15 23.59 -29.17
C LEU A 29 17.66 23.52 -28.81
N PHE A 30 16.77 23.98 -29.68
CA PHE A 30 15.33 23.86 -29.46
C PHE A 30 14.89 22.39 -29.42
N VAL A 31 15.34 21.55 -30.35
CA VAL A 31 14.96 20.13 -30.40
C VAL A 31 15.42 19.36 -29.16
N VAL A 32 16.55 19.73 -28.56
CA VAL A 32 17.08 19.07 -27.34
C VAL A 32 16.44 19.61 -26.06
N LEU A 33 16.12 20.91 -25.99
CA LEU A 33 15.56 21.53 -24.78
C LEU A 33 14.05 21.38 -24.63
N ILE A 34 13.33 21.13 -25.73
CA ILE A 34 11.89 20.90 -25.70
C ILE A 34 11.57 19.61 -24.91
N PRO A 35 12.10 18.42 -25.21
CA PRO A 35 11.71 17.17 -24.51
C PRO A 35 11.91 17.17 -22.99
N ALA A 36 12.93 17.87 -22.48
CA ALA A 36 13.25 17.91 -21.05
C ALA A 36 12.17 18.62 -20.19
N LYS A 37 11.32 19.44 -20.81
CA LYS A 37 10.20 20.13 -20.14
C LYS A 37 8.89 19.32 -20.17
N TYR A 38 8.80 18.33 -21.05
CA TYR A 38 7.57 17.57 -21.29
C TYR A 38 7.53 16.29 -20.47
N ALA A 39 8.69 15.75 -20.08
CA ALA A 39 8.76 14.59 -19.19
C ALA A 39 8.26 14.89 -17.76
N SER A 40 8.27 16.15 -17.32
CA SER A 40 7.83 16.56 -15.98
C SER A 40 6.41 17.16 -15.93
N ALA A 41 5.74 17.36 -17.08
CA ALA A 41 4.47 18.09 -17.17
C ALA A 41 3.28 17.23 -17.63
N GLN A 42 3.45 15.92 -17.80
CA GLN A 42 2.35 14.98 -18.08
C GLN A 42 1.63 14.47 -16.82
N ARG A 43 1.58 15.24 -15.73
CA ARG A 43 0.43 15.09 -14.80
C ARG A 43 -0.73 15.82 -15.46
N CYS A 44 -1.73 15.08 -15.94
CA CYS A 44 -2.93 15.74 -16.43
C CYS A 44 -3.62 16.36 -15.22
N PRO A 45 -4.00 17.65 -15.25
CA PRO A 45 -4.72 18.28 -14.13
C PRO A 45 -6.06 17.57 -13.81
N VAL A 46 -6.57 16.78 -14.76
CA VAL A 46 -7.72 15.89 -14.58
C VAL A 46 -7.37 14.68 -13.70
N GLU A 47 -6.19 14.09 -13.86
CA GLU A 47 -5.72 12.95 -13.05
C GLU A 47 -5.48 13.39 -11.60
N ASP A 48 -4.83 14.55 -11.40
CA ASP A 48 -4.63 15.11 -10.06
C ASP A 48 -5.96 15.40 -9.33
N ALA A 49 -6.97 15.87 -10.07
CA ALA A 49 -8.31 16.11 -9.52
C ALA A 49 -9.05 14.81 -9.19
N ILE A 50 -8.85 13.75 -9.98
CA ILE A 50 -9.41 12.42 -9.72
C ILE A 50 -8.76 11.82 -8.48
N ASP A 51 -7.43 11.85 -8.37
CA ASP A 51 -6.69 11.32 -7.23
C ASP A 51 -7.05 12.04 -5.93
N ALA A 52 -7.19 13.36 -5.96
CA ALA A 52 -7.64 14.14 -4.80
C ALA A 52 -9.05 13.72 -4.34
N LYS A 53 -9.96 13.45 -5.29
CA LYS A 53 -11.33 13.03 -4.97
C LYS A 53 -11.40 11.59 -4.47
N ILE A 54 -10.55 10.70 -5.00
CA ILE A 54 -10.40 9.33 -4.51
C ILE A 54 -9.84 9.34 -3.09
N SER A 55 -8.77 10.10 -2.83
CA SER A 55 -8.17 10.21 -1.49
C SER A 55 -9.18 10.71 -0.46
N ALA A 56 -9.91 11.79 -0.76
CA ALA A 56 -10.92 12.33 0.15
C ALA A 56 -12.05 11.32 0.44
N ALA A 57 -12.48 10.56 -0.55
CA ALA A 57 -13.49 9.52 -0.39
C ALA A 57 -12.99 8.31 0.41
N ILE A 58 -11.71 7.94 0.24
CA ILE A 58 -11.06 6.87 1.01
C ILE A 58 -10.88 7.31 2.45
N ASP A 59 -10.35 8.51 2.72
CA ASP A 59 -10.12 9.01 4.07
C ASP A 59 -11.43 9.07 4.87
N SER A 60 -12.52 9.54 4.24
CA SER A 60 -13.85 9.55 4.84
C SER A 60 -14.38 8.15 5.20
N LYS A 61 -13.95 7.10 4.50
CA LYS A 61 -14.44 5.72 4.71
C LYS A 61 -13.50 4.89 5.60
N VAL A 62 -12.19 5.04 5.43
CA VAL A 62 -11.16 4.38 6.25
C VAL A 62 -11.20 4.91 7.67
N SER A 63 -11.52 6.19 7.87
CA SER A 63 -11.69 6.74 9.22
C SER A 63 -12.84 6.08 10.01
N ILE A 64 -13.73 5.32 9.35
CA ILE A 64 -14.82 4.57 9.99
C ILE A 64 -14.42 3.11 10.26
N LEU A 65 -13.44 2.57 9.51
CA LEU A 65 -12.98 1.19 9.63
C LEU A 65 -11.83 1.11 10.63
N VAL A 66 -12.11 0.65 11.84
CA VAL A 66 -11.10 0.41 12.87
C VAL A 66 -10.65 -1.05 12.79
N PRO A 67 -9.34 -1.32 12.58
CA PRO A 67 -8.82 -2.68 12.69
C PRO A 67 -8.87 -3.13 14.15
N GLU A 68 -9.54 -4.24 14.40
CA GLU A 68 -9.71 -4.86 15.72
C GLU A 68 -9.14 -6.28 15.69
N LEU A 69 -8.58 -6.71 16.83
CA LEU A 69 -8.07 -8.08 16.97
C LEU A 69 -9.16 -8.98 17.57
N SER A 70 -9.75 -9.84 16.74
CA SER A 70 -10.70 -10.85 17.20
C SER A 70 -9.94 -12.12 17.61
N CYS A 71 -10.03 -12.48 18.89
CA CYS A 71 -9.33 -13.64 19.43
C CYS A 71 -10.27 -14.66 20.07
N THR A 72 -9.99 -15.93 19.83
CA THR A 72 -10.63 -17.08 20.47
C THR A 72 -9.57 -18.03 21.02
N SER A 73 -9.97 -18.95 21.90
CA SER A 73 -9.11 -20.04 22.35
C SER A 73 -9.72 -21.37 21.93
N VAL A 74 -8.89 -22.25 21.39
CA VAL A 74 -9.26 -23.64 21.08
C VAL A 74 -8.40 -24.57 21.91
N SER A 75 -8.99 -25.65 22.41
CA SER A 75 -8.30 -26.62 23.26
C SER A 75 -8.63 -28.03 22.81
N ALA A 76 -7.64 -28.91 22.87
CA ALA A 76 -7.77 -30.33 22.56
C ALA A 76 -6.99 -31.18 23.56
N ARG A 77 -7.32 -32.47 23.64
CA ARG A 77 -6.53 -33.43 24.40
C ARG A 77 -5.21 -33.73 23.68
N GLY A 78 -4.18 -34.04 24.46
CA GLY A 78 -2.85 -34.33 23.93
C GLY A 78 -2.01 -33.08 23.66
N ALA A 79 -0.89 -33.28 22.97
CA ALA A 79 0.17 -32.28 22.81
C ALA A 79 -0.07 -31.27 21.68
N ASP A 80 -1.09 -31.45 20.84
CA ASP A 80 -1.28 -30.67 19.62
C ASP A 80 -2.69 -30.10 19.54
N VAL A 81 -2.79 -28.84 19.12
CA VAL A 81 -4.07 -28.22 18.74
C VAL A 81 -3.83 -27.18 17.64
N SER A 82 -4.75 -27.11 16.69
CA SER A 82 -4.68 -26.16 15.58
C SER A 82 -5.77 -25.11 15.67
N CYS A 83 -5.41 -23.86 15.39
CA CYS A 83 -6.35 -22.77 15.22
C CYS A 83 -7.33 -23.05 14.06
N PRO A 84 -8.57 -22.52 14.13
CA PRO A 84 -9.49 -22.55 13.00
C PRO A 84 -8.90 -21.84 11.78
N SER A 85 -9.45 -22.12 10.60
CA SER A 85 -9.13 -21.40 9.37
C SER A 85 -9.26 -19.89 9.56
N ASP A 86 -8.37 -19.13 8.92
CA ASP A 86 -8.27 -17.66 8.99
C ASP A 86 -7.81 -17.08 10.34
N TYR A 87 -7.47 -17.93 11.32
CA TYR A 87 -6.81 -17.51 12.55
C TYR A 87 -5.34 -17.91 12.56
N LYS A 88 -4.53 -17.10 13.23
CA LYS A 88 -3.12 -17.40 13.54
C LYS A 88 -2.96 -17.67 15.03
N ALA A 89 -2.09 -18.60 15.38
CA ALA A 89 -1.73 -18.85 16.77
C ALA A 89 -0.86 -17.68 17.27
N THR A 90 -1.28 -17.03 18.36
CA THR A 90 -0.53 -15.96 19.01
C THR A 90 0.15 -16.42 20.30
N GLY A 91 -0.26 -17.58 20.83
CA GLY A 91 0.36 -18.21 21.97
C GLY A 91 -0.29 -19.54 22.30
N CYS A 92 0.40 -20.35 23.10
CA CYS A 92 -0.07 -21.66 23.52
C CYS A 92 -0.08 -21.77 25.05
N ALA A 93 -0.92 -22.65 25.56
CA ALA A 93 -0.92 -23.10 26.94
C ALA A 93 -0.99 -24.63 26.97
N CYS A 94 -0.23 -25.23 27.87
CA CYS A 94 -0.16 -26.67 28.01
C CYS A 94 -0.62 -27.07 29.41
N GLY A 95 -1.25 -28.24 29.52
CA GLY A 95 -1.50 -28.86 30.80
C GLY A 95 -0.22 -29.39 31.46
N MET A 96 -0.39 -30.10 32.57
CA MET A 96 0.73 -30.60 33.40
C MET A 96 1.78 -29.56 33.82
N ALA A 97 1.38 -28.29 33.92
CA ALA A 97 2.28 -27.16 34.20
C ALA A 97 3.46 -27.05 33.20
N CYS A 98 3.29 -27.55 31.97
CA CYS A 98 4.29 -27.45 30.93
C CYS A 98 4.36 -26.01 30.36
N GLY A 99 5.51 -25.38 30.48
CA GLY A 99 5.78 -24.06 29.88
C GLY A 99 6.49 -24.12 28.52
N SER A 100 6.79 -25.33 28.02
CA SER A 100 7.58 -25.54 26.80
C SER A 100 6.66 -25.89 25.63
N TRP A 101 6.51 -24.95 24.71
CA TRP A 101 5.68 -25.09 23.51
C TRP A 101 6.26 -24.34 22.31
N ASP A 102 5.87 -24.76 21.12
CA ASP A 102 6.17 -24.09 19.86
C ASP A 102 4.91 -23.96 18.98
N ILE A 103 4.97 -23.04 18.02
CA ILE A 103 3.95 -22.88 16.99
C ILE A 103 4.50 -23.42 15.66
N ARG A 104 3.81 -24.40 15.08
CA ARG A 104 4.13 -25.02 13.79
C ARG A 104 3.23 -24.47 12.70
N GLY A 105 3.83 -24.03 11.59
CA GLY A 105 3.09 -23.55 10.41
C GLY A 105 2.17 -22.36 10.68
N GLU A 106 2.44 -21.57 11.72
CA GLU A 106 1.68 -20.37 12.17
C GLU A 106 0.30 -20.63 12.81
N THR A 107 -0.19 -21.87 12.80
CA THR A 107 -1.56 -22.18 13.26
C THR A 107 -1.63 -23.28 14.31
N GLN A 108 -0.63 -24.16 14.39
CA GLN A 108 -0.65 -25.31 15.28
C GLN A 108 0.23 -25.06 16.50
N CYS A 109 -0.35 -25.18 17.69
CA CYS A 109 0.39 -25.23 18.94
C CYS A 109 0.81 -26.66 19.23
N HIS A 110 2.08 -26.83 19.62
CA HIS A 110 2.65 -28.09 20.05
C HIS A 110 3.30 -27.94 21.44
N CYS A 111 2.87 -28.74 22.41
CA CYS A 111 3.46 -28.82 23.74
C CYS A 111 4.54 -29.90 23.78
N GLN A 112 5.75 -29.53 24.23
CA GLN A 112 6.94 -30.37 24.09
C GLN A 112 7.21 -31.29 25.28
N CYS A 113 6.57 -31.04 26.43
CA CYS A 113 6.80 -31.88 27.60
C CYS A 113 6.21 -33.28 27.41
N ALA A 114 6.69 -34.25 28.19
CA ALA A 114 6.10 -35.58 28.22
C ALA A 114 4.73 -35.57 28.93
N ASN A 115 3.86 -36.52 28.56
CA ASN A 115 2.57 -36.78 29.21
C ASN A 115 1.60 -35.57 29.27
N ILE A 116 1.55 -34.78 28.20
CA ILE A 116 0.56 -33.68 28.07
C ILE A 116 -0.86 -34.25 28.02
N ASP A 117 -1.69 -33.81 28.95
CA ASP A 117 -3.11 -34.13 29.05
C ASP A 117 -3.95 -33.26 28.10
N TRP A 118 -3.64 -31.97 27.99
CA TRP A 118 -4.29 -31.05 27.06
C TRP A 118 -3.37 -29.93 26.56
N THR A 119 -3.73 -29.37 25.41
CA THR A 119 -3.10 -28.20 24.80
C THR A 119 -4.17 -27.19 24.40
N SER A 120 -3.89 -25.91 24.58
CA SER A 120 -4.73 -24.79 24.15
C SER A 120 -3.94 -23.82 23.29
N ALA A 121 -4.54 -23.34 22.20
CA ALA A 121 -4.01 -22.28 21.37
C ALA A 121 -4.85 -21.01 21.51
N ARG A 122 -4.20 -19.88 21.71
CA ARG A 122 -4.80 -18.55 21.53
C ARG A 122 -4.72 -18.18 20.06
N CYS A 123 -5.88 -18.03 19.44
CA CYS A 123 -6.04 -17.85 18.01
C CYS A 123 -6.61 -16.47 17.75
N CYS A 124 -5.92 -15.64 16.97
CA CYS A 124 -6.38 -14.29 16.66
C CYS A 124 -6.39 -14.04 15.15
N LYS A 125 -7.26 -13.11 14.73
CA LYS A 125 -7.30 -12.54 13.39
C LYS A 125 -7.62 -11.06 13.46
N VAL A 126 -7.18 -10.31 12.45
CA VAL A 126 -7.59 -8.92 12.29
C VAL A 126 -8.97 -8.90 11.63
N VAL A 127 -9.89 -8.16 12.23
CA VAL A 127 -11.22 -7.87 11.69
C VAL A 127 -11.36 -6.36 11.53
N LEU A 128 -12.20 -5.92 10.60
CA LEU A 128 -12.54 -4.50 10.47
C LEU A 128 -13.87 -4.28 11.20
N SER A 129 -13.86 -3.39 12.18
CA SER A 129 -15.02 -3.00 12.97
C SER A 129 -15.34 -1.52 12.68
N GLY A 130 -16.56 -1.25 12.25
CA GLY A 130 -17.00 0.10 11.86
C GLY A 130 -18.52 0.16 11.76
N GLY A 131 -19.13 1.01 12.60
CA GLY A 131 -20.57 1.24 12.58
C GLY A 131 -20.95 2.19 11.45
N PHE A 132 -21.75 1.73 10.50
CA PHE A 132 -22.50 2.60 9.60
C PHE A 132 -23.66 3.20 10.41
N SER A 133 -23.46 4.38 10.99
CA SER A 133 -24.56 5.22 11.43
C SER A 133 -25.12 5.93 10.18
N GLY A 134 -25.97 5.21 9.44
CA GLY A 134 -26.81 5.79 8.40
C GLY A 134 -28.06 6.42 9.01
#